data_AF-A0A150HF99-F1
#
_entry.id   AF-A0A150HF99-F1
#
_cell.length_a   1.000
_cell.length_b   1.000
_cell.length_c   1.000
_cell.angle_alpha   90.00
_cell.angle_beta   90.00
_cell.angle_gamma   90.00
#
_symmetry.space_group_name_H-M   'P 1'
#
loop_
_entity.id
_entity.type
_entity.pdbx_description
1 polymer ?
#
loop_
_entity_poly.entity_id
_entity_poly.type
_entity_poly.pdbx_seq_one_letter_code
_entity_poly.pdbx_strand_id
1 'polypeptide(L)'
;MQIRNSSDWRDALPFELPVAAAEAVPGDATRCSGCGPTSEPWPREALWVVKHRHPTNPAGFVRFYCSDHKPAAKLAPAASVPERARRTRAAAGSAAPRKAPAPIIPERETVFCPDCFVQVPATGVCGMCGARVG
;
A
#
# COMPACT_ATOMS: atom_id res chain seq x y z
N MET A 1 -17.47 -35.38 -1.54
CA MET A 1 -18.04 -34.03 -1.71
C MET A 1 -16.90 -33.04 -1.81
N GLN A 2 -16.48 -32.67 -3.02
CA GLN A 2 -15.44 -31.66 -3.23
C GLN A 2 -16.15 -30.31 -3.30
N ILE A 3 -16.01 -29.48 -2.26
CA ILE A 3 -16.50 -28.10 -2.31
C ILE A 3 -15.55 -27.38 -3.27
N ARG A 4 -15.96 -27.31 -4.54
CA ARG A 4 -15.28 -26.47 -5.54
C ARG A 4 -15.36 -25.05 -5.00
N ASN A 5 -14.19 -24.47 -4.75
CA ASN A 5 -14.03 -23.07 -4.37
C ASN A 5 -14.91 -22.22 -5.28
N SER A 6 -16.00 -21.68 -4.73
CA SER A 6 -16.78 -20.67 -5.44
C SER A 6 -15.89 -19.45 -5.42
N SER A 7 -15.24 -19.16 -6.56
CA SER A 7 -14.38 -17.98 -6.67
C SER A 7 -15.22 -16.76 -6.35
N ASP A 8 -14.98 -16.15 -5.19
CA ASP A 8 -15.65 -14.94 -4.78
C ASP A 8 -15.05 -13.77 -5.56
N TRP A 9 -15.89 -12.93 -6.15
CA TRP A 9 -15.43 -11.82 -6.99
C TRP A 9 -14.54 -10.82 -6.24
N ARG A 10 -14.61 -10.78 -4.90
CA ARG A 10 -13.76 -9.90 -4.07
C ARG A 10 -12.31 -10.35 -4.10
N ASP A 11 -12.03 -11.62 -4.42
CA ASP A 11 -10.67 -12.13 -4.56
C ASP A 11 -9.95 -11.55 -5.78
N ALA A 12 -10.70 -11.20 -6.82
CA ALA A 12 -10.16 -10.56 -8.03
C ALA A 12 -9.89 -9.05 -7.84
N LEU A 13 -10.40 -8.44 -6.76
CA LEU A 13 -10.21 -7.01 -6.54
C LEU A 13 -8.80 -6.66 -6.02
N PRO A 14 -8.12 -5.68 -6.63
CA PRO A 14 -6.89 -5.12 -6.09
C PRO A 14 -7.16 -4.35 -4.79
N PHE A 15 -6.19 -4.40 -3.86
CA PHE A 15 -6.26 -3.63 -2.62
C PHE A 15 -6.01 -2.14 -2.86
N GLU A 16 -6.79 -1.30 -2.18
CA GLU A 16 -6.69 0.17 -2.15
C GLU A 16 -6.77 0.86 -3.53
N LEU A 17 -7.15 0.14 -4.57
CA LEU A 17 -7.35 0.66 -5.91
C LEU A 17 -8.84 0.69 -6.23
N PRO A 18 -9.43 1.88 -6.49
CA PRO A 18 -10.82 1.98 -6.90
C PRO A 18 -11.05 1.37 -8.29
N VAL A 19 -11.97 0.43 -8.38
CA VAL A 19 -12.43 -0.18 -9.63
C VAL A 19 -13.89 0.22 -9.88
N ALA A 20 -14.31 0.35 -11.14
CA ALA A 20 -15.71 0.62 -11.47
C ALA A 20 -16.59 -0.55 -10.98
N ALA A 21 -17.64 -0.25 -10.21
CA ALA A 21 -18.45 -1.29 -9.59
C ALA A 21 -19.26 -2.10 -10.62
N ALA A 22 -19.71 -1.46 -11.70
CA ALA A 22 -20.43 -2.11 -12.80
C ALA A 22 -19.62 -3.20 -13.54
N GLU A 23 -18.29 -3.09 -13.53
CA GLU A 23 -17.41 -4.04 -14.21
C GLU A 23 -16.95 -5.17 -13.29
N ALA A 24 -16.75 -4.86 -12.00
CA ALA A 24 -16.11 -5.78 -11.07
C ALA A 24 -17.09 -6.54 -10.16
N VAL A 25 -18.32 -6.05 -10.00
CA VAL A 25 -19.25 -6.57 -8.99
C VAL A 25 -20.62 -6.85 -9.60
N PRO A 26 -21.11 -8.09 -9.53
CA PRO A 26 -22.51 -8.37 -9.85
C PRO A 26 -23.44 -7.80 -8.75
N GLY A 27 -24.58 -7.23 -9.15
CA GLY A 27 -25.69 -6.88 -8.24
C GLY A 27 -26.26 -5.48 -8.43
N ASP A 28 -27.27 -5.16 -7.62
CA ASP A 28 -28.13 -3.98 -7.75
C ASP A 28 -27.54 -2.68 -7.18
N ALA A 29 -28.29 -1.58 -7.27
CA ALA A 29 -27.96 -0.30 -6.65
C ALA A 29 -27.61 -0.44 -5.16
N THR A 30 -26.62 0.33 -4.70
CA THR A 30 -26.16 0.27 -3.30
C THR A 30 -25.70 1.61 -2.78
N ARG A 31 -25.55 1.73 -1.46
CA ARG A 31 -25.20 2.98 -0.80
C ARG A 31 -23.70 3.22 -0.82
N CYS A 32 -23.32 4.47 -1.00
CA CYS A 32 -21.95 4.91 -0.79
C CYS A 32 -21.62 4.90 0.72
N SER A 33 -20.46 4.36 1.08
CA SER A 33 -19.98 4.33 2.47
C SER A 33 -19.69 5.72 3.05
N GLY A 34 -19.47 6.74 2.23
CA GLY A 34 -19.24 8.13 2.65
C GLY A 34 -20.51 8.96 2.80
N CYS A 35 -21.56 8.69 2.01
CA CYS A 35 -22.83 9.45 2.08
C CYS A 35 -23.65 9.18 3.36
N GLY A 36 -23.30 8.15 4.13
CA GLY A 36 -24.01 7.75 5.34
C GLY A 36 -25.14 6.74 5.10
N PRO A 37 -25.66 6.13 6.17
CA PRO A 37 -26.55 4.96 6.09
C PRO A 37 -27.96 5.29 5.58
N THR A 38 -28.39 6.55 5.69
CA THR A 38 -29.72 7.02 5.26
C THR A 38 -29.73 7.55 3.83
N SER A 39 -28.58 7.56 3.14
CA SER A 39 -28.50 8.01 1.75
C SER A 39 -29.30 7.13 0.80
N GLU A 40 -29.74 7.73 -0.31
CA GLU A 40 -30.39 6.99 -1.38
C GLU A 40 -29.37 6.07 -2.09
N PRO A 41 -29.74 4.83 -2.45
CA PRO A 41 -28.84 3.95 -3.19
C PRO A 41 -28.47 4.54 -4.55
N TRP A 42 -27.20 4.44 -4.90
CA TRP A 42 -26.71 4.87 -6.19
C TRP A 42 -26.79 3.72 -7.19
N PRO A 43 -27.05 4.01 -8.48
CA PRO A 43 -26.96 3.01 -9.53
C PRO A 43 -25.53 2.47 -9.60
N ARG A 44 -25.40 1.22 -10.04
CA ARG A 44 -24.13 0.47 -9.98
C ARG A 44 -23.03 1.13 -10.82
N GLU A 45 -23.40 1.77 -11.91
CA GLU A 45 -22.56 2.48 -12.87
C GLU A 45 -21.97 3.78 -12.28
N ALA A 46 -22.63 4.36 -11.28
CA ALA A 46 -22.18 5.57 -10.59
C ALA A 46 -21.30 5.28 -9.36
N LEU A 47 -20.91 4.01 -9.16
CA LEU A 47 -20.17 3.56 -7.99
C LEU A 47 -18.80 3.01 -8.34
N TRP A 48 -17.89 3.21 -7.40
CA TRP A 48 -16.59 2.58 -7.35
C TRP A 48 -16.53 1.59 -6.19
N VAL A 49 -15.91 0.46 -6.43
CA VAL A 49 -15.63 -0.55 -5.41
C VAL A 49 -14.17 -0.50 -5.02
N VAL A 50 -13.89 -0.57 -3.72
CA VAL A 50 -12.52 -0.58 -3.19
C VAL A 50 -12.41 -1.70 -2.15
N LYS A 51 -11.40 -2.55 -2.31
CA LYS A 51 -11.01 -3.56 -1.31
C LYS A 51 -9.96 -2.96 -0.39
N HIS A 52 -10.27 -2.87 0.89
CA HIS A 52 -9.38 -2.34 1.92
C HIS A 52 -8.71 -3.45 2.72
N ARG A 53 -7.49 -3.20 3.18
CA ARG A 53 -6.78 -4.11 4.09
C ARG A 53 -7.39 -4.07 5.50
N HIS A 54 -7.41 -5.21 6.17
CA HIS A 54 -7.80 -5.31 7.58
C HIS A 54 -6.65 -5.93 8.39
N PRO A 55 -6.34 -5.41 9.60
CA PRO A 55 -5.19 -5.91 10.37
C PRO A 55 -5.27 -7.40 10.71
N THR A 56 -6.47 -7.91 10.97
CA THR A 56 -6.70 -9.30 11.40
C THR A 56 -7.38 -10.16 10.35
N ASN A 57 -7.72 -9.61 9.18
CA ASN A 57 -8.37 -10.36 8.10
C ASN A 57 -7.60 -10.15 6.79
N PRO A 58 -6.85 -11.15 6.31
CA PRO A 58 -6.04 -11.02 5.09
C PRO A 58 -6.88 -10.86 3.83
N ALA A 59 -8.14 -11.31 3.83
CA ALA A 59 -9.07 -11.07 2.73
C ALA A 59 -9.53 -9.60 2.65
N GLY A 60 -9.33 -8.82 3.73
CA GLY A 60 -9.77 -7.44 3.79
C GLY A 60 -11.29 -7.29 3.80
N PHE A 61 -11.76 -6.09 3.46
CA PHE A 61 -13.20 -5.80 3.33
C PHE A 61 -13.45 -4.87 2.14
N VAL A 62 -14.66 -4.89 1.59
CA VAL A 62 -15.01 -4.12 0.38
C VAL A 62 -16.01 -3.03 0.73
N ARG A 63 -15.82 -1.84 0.17
CA ARG A 63 -16.74 -0.70 0.28
C ARG A 63 -17.07 -0.12 -1.08
N PHE A 64 -18.24 0.51 -1.17
CA PHE A 64 -18.70 1.24 -2.36
C PHE A 64 -18.64 2.74 -2.11
N TYR A 65 -18.22 3.49 -3.12
CA TYR A 65 -18.08 4.94 -3.06
C TYR A 65 -18.72 5.57 -4.30
N CYS A 66 -19.43 6.69 -4.13
CA CYS A 66 -19.78 7.57 -5.25
C CYS A 66 -18.53 8.39 -5.67
N SER A 67 -18.66 9.22 -6.70
CA SER A 67 -17.57 10.03 -7.24
C SER A 67 -16.96 10.94 -6.20
N ASP A 68 -17.81 11.51 -5.34
CA ASP A 68 -17.44 12.55 -4.39
C ASP A 68 -16.71 11.98 -3.17
N HIS A 69 -17.01 10.72 -2.83
CA HIS A 69 -16.39 10.01 -1.70
C HIS A 69 -15.35 8.99 -2.15
N LYS A 70 -15.00 8.97 -3.44
CA LYS A 70 -14.03 8.03 -3.99
C LYS A 70 -12.65 8.31 -3.37
N PRO A 71 -12.04 7.33 -2.68
CA PRO A 71 -10.70 7.53 -2.14
C PRO A 71 -9.69 7.71 -3.29
N ALA A 72 -8.75 8.63 -3.10
CA ALA A 72 -7.64 8.80 -4.01
C ALA A 72 -6.82 7.49 -4.07
N ALA A 73 -6.59 6.98 -5.27
CA ALA A 73 -5.76 5.79 -5.45
C ALA A 73 -4.35 6.08 -4.94
N LYS A 74 -3.92 5.38 -3.89
CA LYS A 74 -2.51 5.35 -3.49
C LYS A 74 -1.77 4.43 -4.47
N LEU A 75 -1.44 4.97 -5.64
CA LEU A 75 -0.45 4.35 -6.51
C LEU A 75 0.88 4.42 -5.76
N ALA A 76 1.36 3.27 -5.28
CA ALA A 76 2.72 3.20 -4.75
C ALA A 76 3.66 3.68 -5.87
N PRO A 77 4.61 4.59 -5.59
CA PRO A 77 5.57 5.01 -6.59
C PRO A 77 6.30 3.77 -7.11
N ALA A 78 6.33 3.61 -8.43
CA ALA A 78 7.01 2.50 -9.08
C ALA A 78 8.44 2.44 -8.52
N ALA A 79 8.79 1.31 -7.90
CA ALA A 79 10.15 1.08 -7.44
C ALA A 79 11.06 1.21 -8.67
N SER A 80 11.92 2.23 -8.68
CA SER A 80 12.92 2.44 -9.72
C SER A 80 13.82 1.21 -9.75
N VAL A 81 13.65 0.39 -10.78
CA VAL A 81 14.55 -0.75 -11.05
C VAL A 81 15.95 -0.16 -11.27
N PRO A 82 16.99 -0.57 -10.52
CA PRO A 82 18.32 -0.03 -10.73
C PRO A 82 18.85 -0.44 -12.12
N GLU A 83 19.14 0.57 -12.95
CA GLU A 83 19.71 0.58 -14.32
C GLU A 83 21.10 -0.10 -14.46
N ARG A 84 21.51 -0.96 -13.52
CA ARG A 84 22.85 -1.60 -13.53
C ARG A 84 22.91 -2.97 -14.20
N ALA A 85 21.77 -3.50 -14.66
CA ALA A 85 21.72 -4.82 -15.30
C ALA A 85 21.88 -4.80 -16.84
N ARG A 86 21.93 -3.64 -17.50
CA ARG A 86 21.90 -3.58 -18.98
C ARG A 86 23.26 -3.56 -19.69
N ARG A 87 24.39 -3.46 -18.99
CA ARG A 87 25.73 -3.32 -19.62
C ARG A 87 26.68 -4.51 -19.47
N THR A 88 26.20 -5.73 -19.25
CA THR A 88 27.08 -6.90 -19.01
C THR A 88 27.03 -8.01 -20.07
N ARG A 89 26.53 -7.73 -21.30
CA ARG A 89 26.61 -8.70 -22.42
C ARG A 89 27.60 -8.35 -23.54
N ALA A 90 28.53 -7.41 -23.31
CA ALA A 90 29.58 -7.11 -24.27
C ALA A 90 30.90 -6.76 -23.57
N ALA A 91 31.61 -7.78 -23.08
CA ALA A 91 33.08 -7.81 -22.93
C ALA A 91 33.47 -9.07 -22.16
N ALA A 92 33.86 -10.12 -22.89
CA ALA A 92 34.74 -11.14 -22.35
C ALA A 92 36.16 -10.55 -22.28
N GLY A 93 36.83 -10.65 -21.13
CA GLY A 93 38.25 -10.33 -21.01
C GLY A 93 38.72 -9.93 -19.61
N SER A 94 39.60 -10.77 -19.06
CA SER A 94 40.65 -10.45 -18.07
C SER A 94 40.34 -10.49 -16.57
N ALA A 95 41.33 -11.07 -15.86
CA ALA A 95 41.32 -11.55 -14.49
C ALA A 95 41.58 -10.46 -13.42
N ALA A 96 40.89 -10.63 -12.26
CA ALA A 96 41.14 -10.24 -10.85
C ALA A 96 41.81 -8.88 -10.49
N PRO A 97 41.31 -8.18 -9.45
CA PRO A 97 41.63 -8.58 -8.07
C PRO A 97 40.42 -8.62 -7.11
N ARG A 98 40.62 -9.32 -5.98
CA ARG A 98 39.63 -9.58 -4.92
C ARG A 98 39.05 -8.27 -4.35
N LYS A 99 37.72 -8.15 -4.31
CA LYS A 99 37.00 -7.04 -3.66
C LYS A 99 37.27 -7.02 -2.16
N ALA A 100 37.59 -5.84 -1.63
CA ALA A 100 37.57 -5.56 -0.21
C ALA A 100 36.14 -5.71 0.36
N PRO A 101 35.99 -6.11 1.64
CA PRO A 101 34.69 -6.24 2.28
C PRO A 101 34.00 -4.85 2.41
N ALA A 102 32.68 -4.85 2.26
CA ALA A 102 31.86 -3.65 2.43
C ALA A 102 31.98 -3.12 3.88
N PRO A 103 31.92 -1.79 4.09
CA PRO A 103 31.92 -1.22 5.44
C PRO A 103 30.66 -1.67 6.17
N ILE A 104 30.86 -2.28 7.34
CA ILE A 104 29.79 -2.64 8.27
C ILE A 104 29.30 -1.31 8.85
N ILE A 105 28.12 -0.86 8.41
CA ILE A 105 27.44 0.28 9.02
C ILE A 105 26.88 -0.23 10.34
N PRO A 106 27.33 0.26 11.52
CA PRO A 106 26.76 -0.15 12.78
C PRO A 106 25.29 0.26 12.80
N GLU A 107 24.42 -0.69 13.15
CA GLU A 107 22.98 -0.48 13.28
C GLU A 107 22.75 0.51 14.41
N ARG A 108 22.48 1.77 14.04
CA ARG A 108 22.35 2.87 14.99
C ARG A 108 21.01 2.72 15.70
N GLU A 109 21.06 2.53 17.00
CA GLU A 109 19.88 2.35 17.84
C GLU A 109 18.88 3.49 17.63
N THR A 110 17.63 3.10 17.39
CA THR A 110 16.53 4.04 17.23
C THR A 110 16.16 4.63 18.57
N VAL A 111 16.30 5.94 18.72
CA VAL A 111 15.91 6.68 19.93
C VAL A 111 14.47 7.17 19.79
N PHE A 112 13.67 6.96 20.84
CA PHE A 112 12.29 7.43 20.93
C PHE A 112 12.17 8.58 21.93
N CYS A 113 11.30 9.54 21.65
CA CYS A 113 10.96 10.61 22.60
C CYS A 113 10.10 10.03 23.73
N PRO A 114 10.41 10.26 25.02
CA PRO A 114 9.66 9.70 26.15
C PRO A 114 8.27 10.33 26.30
N ASP A 115 8.06 11.55 25.82
CA ASP A 115 6.80 12.27 25.96
C ASP A 115 5.83 11.97 24.80
N CYS A 116 6.35 11.81 23.59
CA CYS A 116 5.55 11.63 22.38
C CYS A 116 5.62 10.23 21.79
N PHE A 117 6.53 9.37 22.29
CA PHE A 117 6.77 8.01 21.81
C PHE A 117 7.02 7.89 20.30
N VAL A 118 7.51 8.97 19.67
CA VAL A 118 7.89 9.00 18.27
C VAL A 118 9.39 8.87 18.11
N GLN A 119 9.82 8.27 17.00
CA GLN A 119 11.24 8.17 16.63
C GLN A 119 11.83 9.56 16.44
N VAL A 120 12.93 9.83 17.16
CA VAL A 120 13.63 11.11 17.09
C VAL A 120 14.67 11.02 15.96
N PRO A 121 14.71 12.00 15.03
CA PRO A 121 15.72 12.04 13.99
C PRO A 121 17.13 12.21 14.58
N ALA A 122 18.17 11.94 13.78
CA ALA A 122 19.57 12.00 14.22
C ALA A 122 20.02 13.38 14.77
N THR A 123 19.23 14.44 14.54
CA THR A 123 19.43 15.76 15.13
C THR A 123 19.18 15.80 16.64
N GLY A 124 18.50 14.79 17.20
CA GLY A 124 18.15 14.71 18.62
C GLY A 124 17.05 15.69 19.03
N VAL A 125 16.22 16.17 18.10
CA VAL A 125 15.09 17.06 18.40
C VAL A 125 13.80 16.41 17.95
N CYS A 126 12.85 16.25 18.87
CA CYS A 126 11.54 15.68 18.59
C CYS A 126 10.75 16.61 17.65
N GLY A 127 10.35 16.10 16.48
CA GLY A 127 9.56 16.87 15.52
C GLY A 127 8.12 17.16 15.97
N MET A 128 7.66 16.55 17.06
CA MET A 128 6.29 16.71 17.58
C MET A 128 6.22 17.72 18.73
N CYS A 129 7.07 17.58 19.75
CA CYS A 129 7.07 18.48 20.92
C CYS A 129 8.25 19.45 20.96
N GLY A 130 9.23 19.33 20.06
CA GLY A 130 10.44 20.18 20.05
C GLY A 130 11.45 19.85 21.16
N ALA A 131 11.18 18.87 22.02
CA ALA A 131 12.09 18.46 23.07
C ALA A 131 13.40 17.90 22.48
N ARG A 132 14.52 18.24 23.11
CA ARG A 132 15.83 17.67 22.76
C ARG A 132 15.96 16.32 23.46
N VAL A 133 16.13 15.26 22.69
CA VAL A 133 16.26 13.87 23.13
C VAL A 133 17.57 13.35 22.56
N GLY A 134 18.60 13.26 23.41
CA GLY A 134 19.95 12.88 23.04
C GLY A 134 20.87 12.87 24.23
#